data_AF-A0A021X9I1-F1
#
_entry.id   AF-A0A021X9I1-F1
#
_cell.length_a   1.000
_cell.length_b   1.000
_cell.length_c   1.000
_cell.angle_alpha   90.00
_cell.angle_beta   90.00
_cell.angle_gamma   90.00
#
_symmetry.space_group_name_H-M   'P 1'
#
loop_
_entity.id
_entity.type
_entity.pdbx_description
1 polymer ?
#
loop_
_entity_poly.entity_id
_entity_poly.type
_entity_poly.pdbx_seq_one_letter_code
_entity_poly.pdbx_strand_id
1 'polypeptide(L)'
;MTRLPGKPILPIAPTEDEHGNPTVCRVCSMRAFGVGVGYQHRGDKDPGYLCLECAALIETVRDMRRFDLYELKALDGCLEELGAIIDERGISDLNHFDELDAKMMCKRIVMAFGDTLRRLLRSEAPF
;
A
#
# COMPACT_ATOMS: atom_id res chain seq x y z
N MET A 1 -20.52 -9.79 -24.48
CA MET A 1 -19.73 -8.62 -24.03
C MET A 1 -18.47 -8.57 -24.86
N THR A 2 -18.40 -7.63 -25.80
CA THR A 2 -17.23 -7.40 -26.65
C THR A 2 -16.07 -6.93 -25.78
N ARG A 3 -14.95 -7.65 -25.77
CA ARG A 3 -13.74 -7.22 -25.07
C ARG A 3 -13.28 -5.90 -25.69
N LEU A 4 -13.20 -4.85 -24.88
CA LEU A 4 -12.62 -3.58 -25.31
C LEU A 4 -11.12 -3.81 -25.60
N PRO A 5 -10.59 -3.37 -26.75
CA PRO A 5 -9.18 -3.52 -27.06
C PRO A 5 -8.34 -2.55 -26.21
N GLY A 6 -7.37 -3.09 -25.46
CA GLY A 6 -6.43 -2.31 -24.66
C GLY A 6 -6.05 -3.05 -23.37
N LYS A 7 -4.80 -2.92 -22.93
CA LYS A 7 -4.41 -3.33 -21.57
C LYS A 7 -5.15 -2.42 -20.56
N PRO A 8 -5.65 -2.93 -19.42
CA PRO A 8 -6.17 -2.08 -18.37
C PRO A 8 -5.13 -1.03 -18.01
N ILE A 9 -5.51 0.24 -17.99
CA ILE A 9 -4.63 1.31 -17.52
C ILE A 9 -4.54 1.16 -15.99
N LEU A 10 -3.58 0.36 -15.55
CA LEU A 10 -3.13 0.26 -14.17
C LEU A 10 -1.62 0.56 -14.16
N PRO A 11 -1.15 1.63 -13.51
CA PRO A 11 -1.80 2.39 -12.45
C PRO A 11 -2.44 3.72 -12.87
N ILE A 12 -3.26 4.21 -11.95
CA ILE A 12 -3.56 5.63 -11.72
C ILE A 12 -2.26 6.33 -11.25
N ALA A 13 -1.26 6.47 -12.13
CA ALA A 13 -0.05 7.22 -11.81
C ALA A 13 0.68 7.69 -13.09
N PRO A 14 1.38 8.83 -13.03
CA PRO A 14 1.51 9.69 -11.84
C PRO A 14 0.31 10.62 -11.70
N THR A 15 -0.10 10.91 -10.45
CA THR A 15 -1.15 11.93 -10.18
C THR A 15 -0.62 13.36 -10.32
N GLU A 16 0.68 13.50 -10.51
CA GLU A 16 1.45 14.72 -10.73
C GLU A 16 2.24 14.60 -12.05
N ASP A 17 2.26 15.65 -12.87
CA ASP A 17 3.10 15.70 -14.08
C ASP A 17 4.55 16.17 -13.80
N GLU A 18 5.39 16.23 -14.83
CA GLU A 18 6.79 16.69 -14.71
C GLU A 18 6.94 18.14 -14.21
N HIS A 19 5.85 18.92 -14.23
CA HIS A 19 5.79 20.32 -13.81
C HIS A 19 5.10 20.51 -12.46
N GLY A 20 4.69 19.43 -11.80
CA GLY A 20 4.01 19.46 -10.50
C GLY A 20 2.50 19.66 -10.57
N ASN A 21 1.89 19.59 -11.77
CA ASN A 21 0.45 19.79 -11.90
C ASN A 21 -0.33 18.50 -11.62
N PRO A 22 -1.49 18.60 -10.94
CA PRO A 22 -2.40 17.48 -10.77
C PRO A 22 -2.93 16.96 -12.12
N THR A 23 -2.84 15.65 -12.34
CA THR A 23 -3.32 14.97 -13.55
C THR A 23 -4.63 14.22 -13.27
N VAL A 24 -4.55 13.12 -12.52
CA VAL A 24 -5.62 12.17 -12.25
C VAL A 24 -5.77 11.89 -10.76
N CYS A 25 -7.00 11.66 -10.32
CA CYS A 25 -7.32 11.38 -8.93
C CYS A 25 -6.83 9.99 -8.54
N ARG A 26 -6.03 9.89 -7.47
CA ARG A 26 -5.53 8.63 -6.90
C ARG A 26 -6.60 7.56 -6.63
N VAL A 27 -7.84 7.98 -6.36
CA VAL A 27 -8.94 7.08 -5.98
C VAL A 27 -9.76 6.65 -7.20
N CYS A 28 -10.28 7.61 -7.96
CA CYS A 28 -11.25 7.34 -9.03
C CYS A 28 -10.73 7.61 -10.46
N SER A 29 -9.48 8.04 -10.62
CA SER A 29 -8.84 8.38 -11.91
C SER A 29 -9.44 9.54 -12.69
N MET A 30 -10.48 10.21 -12.19
CA MET A 30 -11.00 11.44 -12.77
C MET A 30 -10.01 12.60 -12.62
N ARG A 31 -10.21 13.72 -13.32
CA ARG A 31 -9.32 14.89 -13.24
C ARG A 31 -9.12 15.32 -11.78
N ALA A 32 -7.86 15.37 -11.35
CA ALA A 32 -7.51 15.86 -10.03
C ALA A 32 -7.48 17.39 -9.95
N PHE A 33 -7.60 17.92 -8.74
CA PHE A 33 -7.33 19.31 -8.39
C PHE A 33 -6.30 19.33 -7.25
N GLY A 34 -5.69 20.49 -6.97
CA GLY A 34 -4.43 20.63 -6.20
C GLY A 34 -4.42 20.19 -4.72
N VAL A 35 -5.29 19.27 -4.30
CA VAL A 35 -5.31 18.65 -2.97
C VAL A 35 -4.89 17.19 -3.11
N GLY A 36 -3.87 16.76 -2.38
CA GLY A 36 -3.39 15.37 -2.37
C GLY A 36 -3.35 14.78 -0.98
N VAL A 37 -3.30 13.45 -0.91
CA VAL A 37 -3.20 12.69 0.36
C VAL A 37 -1.87 13.00 1.08
N GLY A 38 -0.87 13.45 0.32
CA GLY A 38 0.48 13.80 0.76
C GLY A 38 1.44 12.63 0.66
N TYR A 39 2.74 12.91 0.75
CA TYR A 39 3.80 11.91 0.76
C TYR A 39 3.67 11.01 1.99
N GLN A 40 3.31 9.74 1.78
CA GLN A 40 3.07 8.81 2.90
C GLN A 40 4.39 8.29 3.50
N HIS A 41 5.46 8.29 2.71
CA HIS A 41 6.78 7.80 3.08
C HIS A 41 7.87 8.71 2.53
N ARG A 42 9.07 8.67 3.12
CA ARG A 42 10.22 9.51 2.72
C ARG A 42 10.67 9.31 1.27
N GLY A 43 10.39 8.16 0.67
CA GLY A 43 10.69 7.85 -0.73
C GLY A 43 9.53 8.05 -1.69
N ASP A 44 8.39 8.55 -1.21
CA ASP A 44 7.21 8.79 -2.03
C ASP A 44 7.47 9.99 -2.95
N LYS A 45 7.21 9.83 -4.25
CA LYS A 45 7.46 10.87 -5.28
C LYS A 45 6.18 11.44 -5.85
N ASP A 46 5.03 10.91 -5.43
CA ASP A 46 3.71 11.30 -5.92
C ASP A 46 2.85 11.73 -4.72
N PRO A 47 2.40 12.99 -4.64
CA PRO A 47 1.59 13.51 -3.54
C PRO A 47 0.19 12.88 -3.51
N GLY A 48 -0.23 12.18 -4.56
CA GLY A 48 -1.52 11.51 -4.63
C GLY A 48 -2.68 12.48 -4.68
N TYR A 49 -2.71 13.36 -5.69
CA TYR A 49 -3.77 14.32 -5.92
C TYR A 49 -5.15 13.65 -6.06
N LEU A 50 -6.19 14.37 -5.63
CA LEU A 50 -7.57 13.90 -5.59
C LEU A 50 -8.47 14.78 -6.46
N CYS A 51 -9.60 14.24 -6.94
CA CYS A 51 -10.68 15.05 -7.52
C CYS A 51 -11.55 15.64 -6.40
N LEU A 52 -12.39 16.64 -6.72
CA LEU A 52 -13.19 17.39 -5.75
C LEU A 52 -14.03 16.48 -4.84
N GLU A 53 -14.64 15.45 -5.43
CA GLU A 53 -15.47 14.49 -4.71
C GLU A 53 -14.64 13.60 -3.77
N CYS A 54 -13.53 13.05 -4.25
CA CYS A 54 -12.66 12.19 -3.43
C CYS A 54 -11.91 12.96 -2.35
N ALA A 55 -11.66 14.26 -2.53
CA ALA A 55 -11.06 15.10 -1.50
C ALA A 55 -11.95 15.26 -0.26
N ALA A 56 -13.28 15.13 -0.40
CA ALA A 56 -14.17 15.08 0.76
C ALA A 56 -13.91 13.86 1.67
N LEU A 57 -13.26 12.81 1.13
CA LEU A 57 -12.92 11.58 1.83
C LEU A 57 -11.43 11.50 2.18
N ILE A 58 -10.68 12.61 2.11
CA ILE A 58 -9.21 12.61 2.21
C ILE A 58 -8.70 11.95 3.50
N GLU A 59 -9.34 12.22 4.65
CA GLU A 59 -8.95 11.61 5.93
C GLU A 59 -9.22 10.10 5.93
N THR A 60 -10.37 9.67 5.42
CA THR A 60 -10.67 8.24 5.27
C THR A 60 -9.67 7.54 4.37
N VAL A 61 -9.35 8.14 3.21
CA VAL A 61 -8.39 7.58 2.25
C VAL A 61 -6.98 7.51 2.84
N ARG A 62 -6.58 8.50 3.65
CA ARG A 62 -5.32 8.48 4.40
C ARG A 62 -5.29 7.33 5.42
N ASP A 63 -6.41 7.08 6.09
CA ASP A 63 -6.51 6.06 7.12
C ASP A 63 -6.69 4.63 6.59
N MET A 64 -7.06 4.42 5.31
CA MET A 64 -7.25 3.07 4.73
C MET A 64 -6.02 2.15 4.78
N ARG A 65 -4.81 2.67 5.04
CA ARG A 65 -3.59 1.87 5.22
C ARG A 65 -3.21 1.64 6.69
N ARG A 66 -4.04 2.11 7.63
CA ARG A 66 -3.91 1.79 9.05
C ARG A 66 -4.64 0.48 9.32
N PHE A 67 -3.97 -0.38 10.08
CA PHE A 67 -4.56 -1.64 10.50
C PHE A 67 -5.60 -1.36 11.57
N ASP A 68 -6.76 -1.99 11.48
CA ASP A 68 -7.77 -1.96 12.51
C ASP A 68 -7.35 -2.79 13.74
N LEU A 69 -8.16 -2.77 14.80
CA LEU A 69 -7.86 -3.47 16.05
C LEU A 69 -7.73 -4.99 15.89
N TYR A 70 -8.46 -5.59 14.96
CA TYR A 70 -8.41 -7.02 14.68
C TYR A 70 -7.24 -7.37 13.77
N GLU A 71 -6.93 -6.53 12.80
CA GLU A 71 -5.74 -6.67 11.96
C GLU A 71 -4.46 -6.54 12.78
N LEU A 72 -4.43 -5.66 13.80
CA LEU A 72 -3.32 -5.60 14.75
C LEU A 72 -3.19 -6.88 15.58
N LYS A 73 -4.30 -7.46 16.04
CA LYS A 73 -4.29 -8.76 16.74
C LYS A 73 -3.85 -9.91 15.83
N ALA A 74 -4.19 -9.85 14.55
CA ALA A 74 -3.75 -10.85 13.59
C ALA A 74 -2.23 -10.86 13.42
N LEU A 75 -1.55 -9.73 13.65
CA LEU A 75 -0.09 -9.67 13.64
C LEU A 75 0.54 -10.49 14.78
N ASP A 76 -0.14 -10.63 15.92
CA ASP A 76 0.32 -11.47 17.03
C ASP A 76 0.45 -12.93 16.56
N GLY A 77 -0.58 -13.44 15.86
CA GLY A 77 -0.54 -14.78 15.27
C GLY A 77 0.53 -14.93 14.18
N CYS A 78 0.78 -13.89 13.37
CA CYS A 78 1.89 -13.93 12.41
C CYS A 78 3.26 -14.04 13.10
N LEU A 79 3.42 -13.41 14.27
CA LEU A 79 4.66 -13.46 15.03
C LEU A 79 4.87 -14.83 15.67
N GLU A 80 3.82 -15.44 16.22
CA GLU A 80 3.86 -16.80 16.77
C GLU A 80 4.33 -17.82 15.72
N GLU A 81 3.75 -17.80 14.52
CA GLU A 81 4.11 -18.68 13.42
C GLU A 81 5.54 -18.42 12.91
N LEU A 82 5.96 -17.15 12.83
CA LEU A 82 7.33 -16.81 12.46
C LEU A 82 8.34 -17.30 13.51
N GLY A 83 7.99 -17.19 14.79
CA GLY A 83 8.79 -17.70 15.90
C GLY A 83 9.02 -19.19 15.81
N ALA A 84 7.96 -19.97 15.56
CA ALA A 84 8.08 -21.42 15.39
C ALA A 84 9.07 -21.81 14.27
N ILE A 85 9.01 -21.13 13.13
CA ILE A 85 9.92 -21.40 12.00
C ILE A 85 11.38 -21.02 12.34
N ILE A 86 11.58 -19.92 13.06
CA ILE A 86 12.91 -19.46 13.45
C ILE A 86 13.54 -20.43 14.45
N ASP A 87 12.76 -20.90 15.43
CA ASP A 87 13.18 -21.89 16.42
C ASP A 87 13.53 -23.23 15.77
N GLU A 88 12.69 -23.72 14.85
CA GLU A 88 12.95 -24.96 14.10
C GLU A 88 14.26 -24.91 13.29
N ARG A 89 14.58 -23.75 12.73
CA ARG A 89 15.76 -23.60 11.87
C ARG A 89 17.02 -23.18 12.65
N GLY A 90 16.88 -22.72 13.90
CA GLY A 90 17.99 -22.23 14.72
C GLY A 90 18.71 -21.01 14.12
N ILE A 91 18.03 -20.22 13.29
CA ILE A 91 18.65 -19.18 12.45
C ILE A 91 18.83 -17.84 13.19
N SER A 92 18.09 -17.58 14.27
CA SER A 92 18.19 -16.31 15.01
C SER A 92 17.43 -16.36 16.32
N ASP A 93 17.84 -15.57 17.31
CA ASP A 93 17.04 -15.34 18.51
C ASP A 93 16.15 -14.10 18.29
N LEU A 94 14.82 -14.29 18.17
CA LEU A 94 13.84 -13.20 18.10
C LEU A 94 13.88 -12.31 19.35
N ASN A 95 14.50 -12.77 20.44
CA ASN A 95 14.71 -12.00 21.67
C ASN A 95 15.51 -10.69 21.49
N HIS A 96 16.15 -10.49 20.34
CA HIS A 96 16.81 -9.22 20.01
C HIS A 96 15.87 -8.13 19.49
N PHE A 97 14.63 -8.48 19.13
CA PHE A 97 13.60 -7.51 18.78
C PHE A 97 12.71 -7.27 19.99
N ASP A 98 12.40 -6.00 20.26
CA ASP A 98 11.30 -5.72 21.16
C ASP A 98 9.95 -6.17 20.53
N GLU A 99 8.94 -6.38 21.36
CA GLU A 99 7.65 -6.89 20.90
C GLU A 99 7.01 -5.96 19.85
N LEU A 100 7.27 -4.66 19.95
CA LEU A 100 6.75 -3.67 19.02
C LEU A 100 7.43 -3.77 17.65
N ASP A 101 8.75 -3.88 17.61
CA ASP A 101 9.58 -3.99 16.43
C ASP A 101 9.27 -5.28 15.67
N ALA A 102 9.07 -6.39 16.39
CA ALA A 102 8.65 -7.65 15.81
C ALA A 102 7.28 -7.54 15.12
N LYS A 103 6.29 -6.91 15.77
CA LYS A 103 4.98 -6.63 15.16
C LYS A 103 5.07 -5.68 13.98
N MET A 104 5.93 -4.66 14.07
CA MET A 104 6.18 -3.71 12.98
C MET A 104 6.85 -4.39 11.78
N MET A 105 7.71 -5.38 12.01
CA MET A 105 8.29 -6.23 10.96
C MET A 105 7.19 -7.04 10.25
N CYS A 106 6.34 -7.75 10.99
CA CYS A 106 5.21 -8.50 10.41
C CYS A 106 4.28 -7.59 9.61
N LYS A 107 3.91 -6.43 10.17
CA LYS A 107 3.09 -5.42 9.46
C LYS A 107 3.73 -4.99 8.15
N ARG A 108 5.03 -4.70 8.18
CA ARG A 108 5.77 -4.26 6.98
C ARG A 108 5.79 -5.34 5.91
N ILE A 109 5.93 -6.61 6.28
CA ILE A 109 5.89 -7.76 5.37
C ILE A 109 4.51 -7.87 4.73
N VAL A 110 3.42 -7.81 5.51
CA VAL A 110 2.03 -7.90 4.99
C VAL A 110 1.75 -6.77 3.99
N MET A 111 2.12 -5.53 4.33
CA MET A 111 1.97 -4.40 3.42
C MET A 111 2.80 -4.57 2.14
N ALA A 112 4.06 -5.01 2.28
CA ALA A 112 4.95 -5.25 1.15
C ALA A 112 4.45 -6.38 0.24
N PHE A 113 3.84 -7.42 0.81
CA PHE A 113 3.20 -8.49 0.04
C PHE A 113 2.08 -7.94 -0.84
N GLY A 114 1.16 -7.16 -0.27
CA GLY A 114 0.06 -6.56 -1.03
C GLY A 114 0.55 -5.61 -2.13
N ASP A 115 1.54 -4.76 -1.83
CA ASP A 115 2.11 -3.85 -2.83
C ASP A 115 2.90 -4.60 -3.92
N THR A 116 3.60 -5.66 -3.56
CA THR A 116 4.30 -6.54 -4.52
C THR A 116 3.33 -7.30 -5.40
N LEU A 117 2.25 -7.84 -4.83
CA LEU A 117 1.20 -8.51 -5.59
C LEU A 117 0.60 -7.57 -6.64
N ARG A 118 0.25 -6.33 -6.25
CA ARG A 118 -0.26 -5.32 -7.21
C ARG A 118 0.76 -4.97 -8.28
N ARG A 119 2.05 -4.95 -7.95
CA ARG A 119 3.13 -4.73 -8.92
C ARG A 119 3.27 -5.89 -9.90
N LEU A 120 3.27 -7.14 -9.39
CA LEU A 120 3.36 -8.35 -10.21
C LEU A 120 2.15 -8.50 -11.14
N LEU A 121 0.94 -8.26 -10.61
CA LEU A 121 -0.27 -8.24 -11.44
C LEU A 121 -0.19 -7.20 -12.56
N ARG A 122 0.56 -6.12 -12.39
CA ARG A 122 0.76 -5.13 -13.45
C ARG A 122 1.74 -5.58 -14.53
N SER A 123 2.82 -6.24 -14.13
CA SER A 123 3.91 -6.61 -15.04
C SER A 123 3.67 -7.95 -15.73
N GLU A 124 3.03 -8.88 -15.04
CA GLU A 124 2.99 -10.30 -15.40
C GLU A 124 1.57 -10.84 -15.61
N ALA A 125 0.51 -10.13 -15.19
CA ALA A 125 -0.84 -10.63 -15.44
C ALA A 125 -1.13 -10.63 -16.95
N PRO A 126 -1.74 -11.70 -17.48
CA PRO A 126 -2.01 -11.83 -18.91
C PRO A 126 -3.22 -11.01 -19.40
N PHE A 127 -3.80 -10.16 -18.55
CA PHE A 127 -4.97 -9.33 -18.86
C PHE A 127 -4.72 -7.86 -18.52
#